data_AF-A0A812NBG7-F1
#
_entry.id   AF-A0A812NBG7-F1
#
_cell.length_a   1.000
_cell.length_b   1.000
_cell.length_c   1.000
_cell.angle_alpha   90.00
_cell.angle_beta   90.00
_cell.angle_gamma   90.00
#
_symmetry.space_group_name_H-M   'P 1'
#
loop_
_entity.id
_entity.type
_entity.pdbx_description
1 polymer ?
#
loop_
_entity_poly.entity_id
_entity_poly.type
_entity_poly.pdbx_seq_one_letter_code
_entity_poly.pdbx_strand_id
1 'polypeptide(L)'
;MELVYRHHSPVPGRIVSVDFAQRNFDSPGSKGAKATKDDGQQVAKQKARVLKVLVRLWLYCFLRNHTNENFFYMRGYMDIIDDMNGRGLGASDVFVTLLSQNRDLVRKVKPETVTRFLKFIRILGPLDTWLHFLKALCDPQNGGALSDKQQLVLSKIAFPGLLAPQQEKTAVERNREELMIALALEGPIGKPLARLGQVDPKDCLGTPLLTHGIHDVAIAWTHPVAWEVGKVLYHGPEQLNLPILRTSRGRKWVSLAQVVWVLQPKELCQEVTGQSWTTVLQTEAKAVSSDWQHAGLTGKPHKSRDAGNPFDVSRIDLLRMLARYCQAQLQLVASLAKDRQMNSIMALQEEYSYKVCLSGAADTRLPSSIRASFFDLLMALWVDRHPHYQVVVSDPELYGLQGQSPGPRQFKRDV
;
A
#
# COMPACT_ATOMS: atom_id res chain seq x y z
N MET A 1 2.09 29.02 -44.48
CA MET A 1 1.52 27.66 -44.41
C MET A 1 0.91 27.49 -43.03
N GLU A 2 -0.34 27.88 -42.88
CA GLU A 2 -1.15 27.65 -41.67
C GLU A 2 -1.70 26.22 -41.72
N LEU A 3 -1.38 25.41 -40.72
CA LEU A 3 -2.02 24.12 -40.50
C LEU A 3 -3.13 24.29 -39.47
N VAL A 4 -4.35 24.46 -39.98
CA VAL A 4 -5.60 24.47 -39.22
C VAL A 4 -5.81 23.07 -38.63
N TYR A 5 -5.59 22.92 -37.33
CA TYR A 5 -5.96 21.71 -36.59
C TYR A 5 -7.45 21.80 -36.18
N ARG A 6 -8.29 20.97 -36.82
CA ARG A 6 -9.69 20.80 -36.43
C ARG A 6 -9.78 20.06 -35.09
N HIS A 7 -10.46 20.67 -34.13
CA HIS A 7 -10.93 20.02 -32.91
C HIS A 7 -11.90 18.88 -33.25
N HIS A 8 -11.54 17.64 -32.93
CA HIS A 8 -12.50 16.56 -32.80
C HIS A 8 -12.98 16.50 -31.34
N SER A 9 -14.28 16.74 -31.14
CA SER A 9 -14.96 16.50 -29.87
C SER A 9 -14.85 15.02 -29.46
N PRO A 10 -14.65 14.70 -28.17
CA PRO A 10 -14.59 13.33 -27.71
C PRO A 10 -15.98 12.69 -27.78
N VAL A 11 -16.10 11.60 -28.53
CA VAL A 11 -17.27 10.72 -28.52
C VAL A 11 -17.33 10.02 -27.15
N PRO A 12 -18.49 9.90 -26.49
CA PRO A 12 -18.61 9.20 -25.22
C PRO A 12 -18.21 7.73 -25.38
N GLY A 13 -17.12 7.34 -24.72
CA GLY A 13 -16.59 5.98 -24.74
C GLY A 13 -17.57 4.99 -24.15
N ARG A 14 -18.05 4.08 -25.00
CA ARG A 14 -18.70 2.83 -24.60
C ARG A 14 -17.68 2.02 -23.79
N ILE A 15 -17.93 1.85 -22.50
CA ILE A 15 -17.12 0.94 -21.66
C ILE A 15 -17.36 -0.47 -22.18
N VAL A 16 -16.44 -0.96 -23.01
CA VAL A 16 -16.40 -2.39 -23.37
C VAL A 16 -15.95 -3.11 -22.11
N SER A 17 -16.85 -3.86 -21.48
CA SER A 17 -16.49 -4.88 -20.49
C SER A 17 -15.58 -5.88 -21.19
N VAL A 18 -14.27 -5.74 -21.01
CA VAL A 18 -13.32 -6.76 -21.44
C VAL A 18 -13.35 -7.83 -20.35
N ASP A 19 -14.28 -8.78 -20.51
CA ASP A 19 -14.25 -10.05 -19.80
C ASP A 19 -12.91 -10.72 -20.10
N PHE A 20 -11.95 -10.59 -19.18
CA PHE A 20 -10.74 -11.39 -19.19
C PHE A 20 -10.91 -12.60 -18.26
N ALA A 21 -11.93 -13.40 -18.57
CA ALA A 21 -11.82 -14.84 -18.48
C ALA A 21 -11.55 -15.30 -19.92
N GLN A 22 -10.59 -16.20 -20.12
CA GLN A 22 -10.28 -16.80 -21.42
C GLN A 22 -11.56 -17.22 -22.17
N ARG A 23 -12.06 -16.38 -23.08
CA ARG A 23 -13.03 -16.83 -24.08
C ARG A 23 -12.23 -17.56 -25.14
N ASN A 24 -12.28 -18.88 -25.01
CA ASN A 24 -11.92 -19.84 -26.03
C ASN A 24 -12.53 -19.44 -27.38
N PHE A 25 -11.67 -19.24 -28.38
CA PHE A 25 -12.05 -19.40 -29.79
C PHE A 25 -12.21 -20.89 -30.05
N ASP A 26 -13.40 -21.42 -29.80
CA ASP A 26 -13.78 -22.77 -30.24
C ASP A 26 -14.90 -22.63 -31.30
N SER A 27 -14.49 -22.61 -32.57
CA SER A 27 -15.38 -23.01 -33.66
C SER A 27 -15.45 -24.55 -33.68
N PRO A 28 -16.64 -25.15 -33.71
CA PRO A 28 -16.75 -26.59 -33.79
C PRO A 28 -16.46 -27.06 -35.22
N GLY A 29 -15.49 -27.97 -35.37
CA GLY A 29 -15.42 -28.85 -36.54
C GLY A 29 -14.27 -28.62 -37.52
N SER A 30 -13.02 -28.82 -37.09
CA SER A 30 -11.94 -29.19 -38.01
C SER A 30 -10.82 -29.89 -37.25
N LYS A 31 -10.70 -31.21 -37.42
CA LYS A 31 -9.68 -32.05 -36.74
C LYS A 31 -8.28 -31.97 -37.39
N GLY A 32 -7.94 -30.87 -38.09
CA GLY A 32 -6.71 -30.77 -38.90
C GLY A 32 -5.69 -29.68 -38.54
N ALA A 33 -5.97 -28.75 -37.61
CA ALA A 33 -5.18 -27.50 -37.49
C ALA A 33 -4.48 -27.30 -36.13
N LYS A 34 -3.67 -28.28 -35.69
CA LYS A 34 -2.95 -28.15 -34.40
C LYS A 34 -1.67 -27.31 -34.49
N ALA A 35 -0.98 -27.31 -35.64
CA ALA A 35 0.30 -26.61 -35.80
C ALA A 35 0.19 -25.08 -35.87
N THR A 36 -0.91 -24.50 -36.39
CA THR A 36 -1.04 -23.04 -36.54
C THR A 36 -1.49 -22.30 -35.28
N LYS A 37 -2.06 -23.02 -34.30
CA LYS A 37 -2.54 -22.43 -33.03
C LYS A 37 -1.38 -22.10 -32.08
N ASP A 38 -0.34 -22.93 -32.08
CA ASP A 38 0.84 -22.77 -31.22
C ASP A 38 1.70 -21.56 -31.64
N ASP A 39 1.87 -21.35 -32.95
CA ASP A 39 2.60 -20.20 -33.50
C ASP A 39 1.95 -18.87 -33.11
N GLY A 40 0.61 -18.78 -33.18
CA GLY A 40 -0.12 -17.58 -32.78
C GLY A 40 0.04 -17.23 -31.30
N GLN A 41 0.03 -18.24 -30.42
CA GLN A 41 0.22 -18.04 -28.98
C GLN A 41 1.64 -17.61 -28.65
N GLN A 42 2.65 -18.16 -29.34
CA GLN A 42 4.05 -17.76 -29.18
C GLN A 42 4.28 -16.30 -29.60
N VAL A 43 3.72 -15.89 -30.75
CA VAL A 43 3.80 -14.50 -31.22
C VAL A 43 3.12 -13.53 -30.24
N ALA A 44 1.94 -13.88 -29.72
CA ALA A 44 1.25 -13.05 -28.72
C ALA A 44 2.08 -12.90 -27.43
N LYS A 45 2.67 -14.00 -26.95
CA LYS A 45 3.56 -14.00 -25.77
C LYS A 45 4.80 -13.14 -25.99
N GLN A 46 5.40 -13.19 -27.18
CA GLN A 46 6.54 -12.35 -27.54
C GLN A 46 6.15 -10.87 -27.60
N LYS A 47 5.02 -10.52 -28.24
CA LYS A 47 4.49 -9.16 -28.26
C LYS A 47 4.26 -8.60 -26.84
N ALA A 48 3.67 -9.40 -25.96
CA ALA A 48 3.46 -9.01 -24.56
C ALA A 48 4.79 -8.77 -23.82
N ARG A 49 5.81 -9.59 -24.05
CA ARG A 49 7.15 -9.40 -23.48
C ARG A 49 7.79 -8.10 -23.98
N VAL A 50 7.76 -7.85 -25.28
CA VAL A 50 8.27 -6.60 -25.87
C VAL A 50 7.55 -5.40 -25.28
N LEU A 51 6.22 -5.44 -25.19
CA LEU A 51 5.44 -4.35 -24.63
C LEU A 51 5.77 -4.10 -23.15
N LYS A 52 5.96 -5.16 -22.34
CA LYS A 52 6.43 -5.03 -20.95
C LYS A 52 7.78 -4.32 -20.84
N VAL A 53 8.72 -4.65 -21.74
CA VAL A 53 10.03 -4.00 -21.78
C VAL A 53 9.90 -2.53 -22.16
N LEU A 54 9.09 -2.21 -23.16
CA LEU A 54 8.83 -0.82 -23.59
C LEU A 54 8.19 0.02 -22.49
N VAL A 55 7.17 -0.53 -21.80
CA VAL A 55 6.52 0.14 -20.68
C VAL A 55 7.52 0.38 -19.54
N ARG A 56 8.37 -0.60 -19.22
CA ARG A 56 9.43 -0.42 -18.21
C ARG A 56 10.48 0.60 -18.63
N LEU A 57 10.77 0.72 -19.93
CA LEU A 57 11.72 1.72 -20.42
C LEU A 57 11.26 3.14 -20.11
N TRP A 58 9.95 3.40 -20.09
CA TRP A 58 9.40 4.71 -19.72
C TRP A 58 9.76 5.15 -18.30
N LEU A 59 9.93 4.23 -17.35
CA LEU A 59 10.42 4.57 -16.01
C LEU A 59 11.72 5.37 -16.08
N TYR A 60 12.64 4.90 -16.93
CA TYR A 60 13.96 5.52 -17.10
C TYR A 60 13.88 6.86 -17.84
N CYS A 61 12.85 7.08 -18.67
CA CYS A 61 12.62 8.36 -19.32
C CYS A 61 12.17 9.45 -18.34
N PHE A 62 11.56 9.08 -17.21
CA PHE A 62 11.03 10.02 -16.22
C PHE A 62 11.97 10.31 -15.06
N LEU A 63 12.98 9.46 -14.81
CA LEU A 63 13.90 9.63 -13.69
C LEU A 63 14.49 11.05 -13.65
N ARG A 64 13.98 11.86 -12.71
CA ARG A 64 14.39 13.25 -12.49
C ARG A 64 14.29 14.14 -13.74
N ASN A 65 13.35 13.87 -14.65
CA ASN A 65 13.18 14.65 -15.88
C ASN A 65 11.74 15.16 -16.05
N HIS A 66 11.44 16.27 -15.36
CA HIS A 66 10.12 16.91 -15.40
C HIS A 66 9.70 17.37 -16.81
N THR A 67 10.65 17.67 -17.69
CA THR A 67 10.35 18.02 -19.09
C THR A 67 9.72 16.84 -19.82
N ASN A 68 10.27 15.64 -19.66
CA ASN A 68 9.72 14.42 -20.25
C ASN A 68 8.36 14.07 -19.64
N GLU A 69 8.22 14.17 -18.32
CA GLU A 69 6.95 13.91 -17.62
C GLU A 69 5.83 14.84 -18.11
N ASN A 70 6.11 16.14 -18.21
CA ASN A 70 5.17 17.13 -18.71
C ASN A 70 4.85 16.93 -20.20
N PHE A 71 5.86 16.61 -21.01
CA PHE A 71 5.63 16.25 -22.41
C PHE A 71 4.70 15.03 -22.53
N PHE A 72 4.95 14.00 -21.74
CA PHE A 72 4.16 12.77 -21.71
C PHE A 72 2.69 13.07 -21.35
N TYR A 73 2.47 13.92 -20.34
CA TYR A 73 1.14 14.40 -19.98
C TYR A 73 0.47 15.19 -21.11
N MET A 74 1.17 16.19 -21.68
CA MET A 74 0.62 17.06 -22.73
C MET A 74 0.23 16.31 -24.01
N ARG A 75 0.86 15.15 -24.27
CA ARG A 75 0.52 14.27 -25.39
C ARG A 75 -0.64 13.32 -25.12
N GLY A 76 -1.25 13.37 -23.93
CA GLY A 76 -2.34 12.47 -23.55
C GLY A 76 -1.88 11.03 -23.27
N TYR A 77 -0.58 10.79 -23.15
CA TYR A 77 -0.06 9.43 -22.91
C TYR A 77 -0.34 8.92 -21.48
N MET A 78 -0.70 9.82 -20.57
CA MET A 78 -1.15 9.45 -19.22
C MET A 78 -2.42 8.59 -19.27
N ASP A 79 -3.38 8.92 -20.15
CA ASP A 79 -4.60 8.13 -20.35
C ASP A 79 -4.27 6.75 -20.94
N ILE A 80 -3.27 6.68 -21.84
CA ILE A 80 -2.81 5.41 -22.42
C ILE A 80 -2.20 4.52 -21.34
N ILE A 81 -1.35 5.05 -20.45
CA ILE A 81 -0.82 4.30 -19.31
C ILE A 81 -1.95 3.83 -18.41
N ASP A 82 -2.92 4.69 -18.14
CA ASP A 82 -4.06 4.36 -17.29
C ASP A 82 -4.90 3.21 -17.89
N ASP A 83 -5.10 3.20 -19.21
CA ASP A 83 -5.79 2.11 -19.93
C ASP A 83 -4.99 0.80 -20.00
N MET A 84 -3.68 0.87 -19.76
CA MET A 84 -2.80 -0.30 -19.64
C MET A 84 -2.73 -0.85 -18.22
N ASN A 85 -3.23 -0.11 -17.21
CA ASN A 85 -3.33 -0.62 -15.85
C ASN A 85 -4.22 -1.86 -15.82
N GLY A 86 -3.81 -2.85 -15.01
CA GLY A 86 -4.48 -4.14 -14.92
C GLY A 86 -4.18 -5.15 -16.02
N ARG A 87 -3.42 -4.79 -17.06
CA ARG A 87 -3.01 -5.74 -18.12
C ARG A 87 -1.75 -6.54 -17.78
N GLY A 88 -1.21 -6.41 -16.57
CA GLY A 88 0.03 -7.07 -16.14
C GLY A 88 1.28 -6.60 -16.90
N LEU A 89 1.24 -5.41 -17.49
CA LEU A 89 2.32 -4.83 -18.29
C LEU A 89 3.38 -4.05 -17.47
N GLY A 90 3.13 -3.82 -16.18
CA GLY A 90 3.95 -2.93 -15.34
C GLY A 90 3.61 -1.45 -15.48
N ALA A 91 2.49 -1.12 -16.16
CA ALA A 91 2.04 0.26 -16.35
C ALA A 91 1.77 0.99 -15.02
N SER A 92 1.31 0.27 -14.01
CA SER A 92 1.04 0.80 -12.67
C SER A 92 2.30 1.36 -12.02
N ASP A 93 3.44 0.69 -12.17
CA ASP A 93 4.71 1.13 -11.57
C ASP A 93 5.21 2.42 -12.26
N VAL A 94 5.02 2.50 -13.58
CA VAL A 94 5.32 3.71 -14.37
C VAL A 94 4.46 4.87 -13.90
N PHE A 95 3.16 4.63 -13.76
CA PHE A 95 2.19 5.64 -13.36
C PHE A 95 2.45 6.16 -11.94
N VAL A 96 2.71 5.25 -10.99
CA VAL A 96 3.08 5.61 -9.61
C VAL A 96 4.37 6.41 -9.58
N THR A 97 5.38 6.01 -10.34
CA THR A 97 6.68 6.71 -10.38
C THR A 97 6.52 8.12 -10.93
N LEU A 98 5.80 8.27 -12.05
CA LEU A 98 5.49 9.55 -12.68
C LEU A 98 4.82 10.53 -11.71
N LEU A 99 3.85 10.05 -10.92
CA LEU A 99 3.14 10.88 -9.96
C LEU A 99 3.93 11.13 -8.67
N SER A 100 4.71 10.15 -8.22
CA SER A 100 5.50 10.28 -6.99
C SER A 100 6.56 11.39 -7.09
N GLN A 101 7.05 11.67 -8.30
CA GLN A 101 8.13 12.64 -8.52
C GLN A 101 7.62 14.00 -9.01
N ASN A 102 6.38 14.10 -9.49
CA ASN A 102 5.84 15.31 -10.11
C ASN A 102 4.56 15.81 -9.43
N ARG A 103 4.73 16.78 -8.51
CA ARG A 103 3.63 17.40 -7.77
C ARG A 103 2.59 18.06 -8.68
N ASP A 104 3.01 18.63 -9.80
CA ASP A 104 2.10 19.32 -10.72
C ASP A 104 1.21 18.35 -11.49
N LEU A 105 1.73 17.17 -11.82
CA LEU A 105 0.90 16.10 -12.41
C LEU A 105 -0.07 15.53 -11.39
N VAL A 106 0.33 15.36 -10.13
CA VAL A 106 -0.56 14.91 -9.06
C VAL A 106 -1.78 15.83 -8.92
N ARG A 107 -1.59 17.16 -8.97
CA ARG A 107 -2.69 18.13 -8.93
C ARG A 107 -3.73 17.91 -10.02
N LYS A 108 -3.30 17.45 -11.20
CA LYS A 108 -4.15 17.19 -12.37
C LYS A 108 -4.92 15.86 -12.30
N VAL A 109 -4.59 14.99 -11.34
CA VAL A 109 -5.32 13.72 -11.14
C VAL A 109 -6.75 14.01 -10.68
N LYS A 110 -7.72 13.43 -11.39
CA LYS A 110 -9.14 13.63 -11.16
C LYS A 110 -9.72 12.61 -10.17
N PRO A 111 -10.86 12.90 -9.50
CA PRO A 111 -11.52 11.95 -8.60
C PRO A 111 -11.86 10.60 -9.26
N GLU A 112 -12.20 10.59 -10.55
CA GLU A 112 -12.56 9.38 -11.29
C GLU A 112 -11.38 8.42 -11.43
N THR A 113 -10.15 8.96 -11.51
CA THR A 113 -8.93 8.16 -11.51
C THR A 113 -8.77 7.44 -10.18
N VAL A 114 -9.00 8.11 -9.05
CA VAL A 114 -8.95 7.49 -7.71
C VAL A 114 -9.98 6.36 -7.62
N THR A 115 -11.23 6.60 -8.04
CA THR A 115 -12.27 5.57 -8.07
C THR A 115 -11.89 4.38 -8.95
N ARG A 116 -11.26 4.60 -10.10
CA ARG A 116 -10.78 3.52 -10.99
C ARG A 116 -9.71 2.67 -10.31
N PHE A 117 -8.76 3.30 -9.62
CA PHE A 117 -7.72 2.59 -8.87
C PHE A 117 -8.30 1.77 -7.71
N LEU A 118 -9.28 2.29 -6.97
CA LEU A 118 -9.99 1.50 -5.94
C LEU A 118 -10.75 0.31 -6.55
N LYS A 119 -11.27 0.45 -7.78
CA LYS A 119 -11.86 -0.66 -8.53
C LYS A 119 -10.80 -1.68 -8.98
N PHE A 120 -9.59 -1.23 -9.35
CA PHE A 120 -8.48 -2.14 -9.67
C PHE A 120 -8.06 -2.99 -8.47
N ILE A 121 -8.03 -2.44 -7.26
CA ILE A 121 -7.77 -3.22 -6.04
C ILE A 121 -8.78 -4.40 -5.96
N ARG A 122 -10.08 -4.12 -6.14
CA ARG A 122 -11.14 -5.16 -6.11
C ARG A 122 -10.98 -6.25 -7.16
N ILE A 123 -10.68 -5.84 -8.40
CA ILE A 123 -10.67 -6.76 -9.54
C ILE A 123 -9.38 -7.56 -9.59
N LEU A 124 -8.24 -6.91 -9.31
CA LEU A 124 -6.92 -7.47 -9.52
C LEU A 124 -6.29 -8.00 -8.23
N GLY A 125 -6.89 -7.69 -7.08
CA GLY A 125 -6.41 -8.10 -5.77
C GLY A 125 -5.50 -7.07 -5.09
N PRO A 126 -4.98 -7.43 -3.91
CA PRO A 126 -4.33 -6.55 -2.96
C PRO A 126 -2.86 -6.36 -3.30
N LEU A 127 -2.60 -5.77 -4.47
CA LEU A 127 -1.26 -5.32 -4.83
C LEU A 127 -0.97 -3.99 -4.13
N ASP A 128 0.18 -3.91 -3.47
CA ASP A 128 0.68 -2.74 -2.76
C ASP A 128 0.85 -1.53 -3.69
N THR A 129 1.14 -1.74 -4.98
CA THR A 129 1.25 -0.67 -5.99
C THR A 129 0.03 0.27 -6.01
N TRP A 130 -1.18 -0.24 -5.77
CA TRP A 130 -2.38 0.61 -5.76
C TRP A 130 -2.43 1.55 -4.55
N LEU A 131 -1.96 1.10 -3.39
CA LEU A 131 -1.83 1.95 -2.21
C LEU A 131 -0.64 2.91 -2.33
N HIS A 132 0.45 2.50 -2.99
CA HIS A 132 1.54 3.41 -3.34
C HIS A 132 1.09 4.53 -4.27
N PHE A 133 0.17 4.26 -5.21
CA PHE A 133 -0.48 5.31 -5.99
C PHE A 133 -1.22 6.31 -5.10
N LEU A 134 -2.11 5.82 -4.22
CA LEU A 134 -2.87 6.69 -3.32
C LEU A 134 -1.94 7.50 -2.39
N LYS A 135 -0.85 6.88 -1.93
CA LYS A 135 0.20 7.53 -1.13
C LYS A 135 0.89 8.63 -1.92
N ALA A 136 1.27 8.38 -3.16
CA ALA A 136 1.92 9.35 -4.04
C ALA A 136 1.02 10.57 -4.34
N LEU A 137 -0.30 10.39 -4.33
CA LEU A 137 -1.24 11.51 -4.41
C LEU A 137 -1.20 12.39 -3.16
N CYS A 138 -1.09 11.77 -1.98
CA CYS A 138 -1.13 12.46 -0.69
C CYS A 138 0.19 13.18 -0.38
N ASP A 139 1.32 12.51 -0.63
CA ASP A 139 2.67 12.97 -0.27
C ASP A 139 3.69 12.60 -1.36
N PRO A 140 3.75 13.38 -2.46
CA PRO A 140 4.77 13.21 -3.50
C PRO A 140 6.16 13.53 -2.96
N GLN A 141 7.18 12.76 -3.39
CA GLN A 141 8.53 12.71 -2.81
C GLN A 141 9.26 14.07 -2.71
N ASN A 142 8.93 15.02 -3.59
CA ASN A 142 9.61 16.32 -3.68
C ASN A 142 8.67 17.53 -3.49
N GLY A 143 7.45 17.31 -2.99
CA GLY A 143 6.41 18.33 -2.99
C GLY A 143 5.87 18.75 -1.62
N GLY A 144 6.15 17.98 -0.57
CA GLY A 144 5.36 18.03 0.67
C GLY A 144 3.95 17.50 0.45
N ALA A 145 3.16 17.43 1.53
CA ALA A 145 1.82 16.90 1.44
C ALA A 145 0.88 17.81 0.64
N LEU A 146 -0.11 17.20 -0.01
CA LEU A 146 -1.14 17.89 -0.79
C LEU A 146 -2.50 17.75 -0.11
N SER A 147 -2.90 18.77 0.66
CA SER A 147 -4.13 18.76 1.45
C SER A 147 -5.38 18.40 0.63
N ASP A 148 -5.54 18.97 -0.57
CA ASP A 148 -6.67 18.69 -1.46
C ASP A 148 -6.71 17.21 -1.88
N LYS A 149 -5.55 16.60 -2.12
CA LYS A 149 -5.44 15.18 -2.48
C LYS A 149 -5.56 14.26 -1.27
N GLN A 150 -5.05 14.65 -0.11
CA GLN A 150 -5.28 13.94 1.15
C GLN A 150 -6.78 13.87 1.46
N GLN A 151 -7.51 14.99 1.33
CA GLN A 151 -8.98 15.00 1.49
C GLN A 151 -9.69 14.15 0.44
N LEU A 152 -9.27 14.23 -0.83
CA LEU A 152 -9.85 13.42 -1.90
C LEU A 152 -9.67 11.92 -1.65
N VAL A 153 -8.48 11.48 -1.22
CA VAL A 153 -8.24 10.07 -0.94
C VAL A 153 -9.00 9.65 0.33
N LEU A 154 -8.95 10.45 1.40
CA LEU A 154 -9.68 10.21 2.65
C LEU A 154 -11.18 10.02 2.40
N SER A 155 -11.78 10.91 1.59
CA SER A 155 -13.21 10.88 1.25
C SER A 155 -13.62 9.71 0.38
N LYS A 156 -12.67 8.98 -0.20
CA LYS A 156 -12.95 7.74 -0.93
C LYS A 156 -12.66 6.49 -0.13
N ILE A 157 -11.77 6.50 0.86
CA ILE A 157 -11.35 5.25 1.53
C ILE A 157 -11.78 5.10 2.99
N ALA A 158 -11.95 6.18 3.74
CA ALA A 158 -12.13 6.08 5.19
C ALA A 158 -13.18 7.01 5.78
N PHE A 159 -13.30 8.25 5.28
CA PHE A 159 -14.21 9.24 5.85
C PHE A 159 -14.83 10.13 4.77
N PRO A 160 -16.11 9.92 4.41
CA PRO A 160 -16.77 10.65 3.32
C PRO A 160 -17.00 12.14 3.62
N GLY A 161 -16.94 12.54 4.90
CA GLY A 161 -17.39 13.85 5.37
C GLY A 161 -18.76 13.79 6.03
N LEU A 162 -19.01 14.68 6.98
CA LEU A 162 -20.26 14.69 7.76
C LEU A 162 -21.50 14.93 6.88
N LEU A 163 -21.36 15.81 5.90
CA LEU A 163 -22.42 16.25 4.99
C LEU A 163 -22.47 15.46 3.67
N ALA A 164 -21.69 14.39 3.54
CA ALA A 164 -21.68 13.61 2.30
C ALA A 164 -23.04 12.93 2.04
N PRO A 165 -23.45 12.79 0.77
CA PRO A 165 -24.65 12.04 0.42
C PRO A 165 -24.59 10.60 0.94
N GLN A 166 -25.74 10.00 1.26
CA GLN A 166 -25.81 8.64 1.80
C GLN A 166 -25.15 7.60 0.88
N GLN A 167 -25.28 7.78 -0.45
CA GLN A 167 -24.63 6.92 -1.43
C GLN A 167 -23.10 6.94 -1.30
N GLU A 168 -22.50 8.10 -1.06
CA GLU A 168 -21.06 8.23 -0.85
C GLU A 168 -20.65 7.63 0.50
N LYS A 169 -21.45 7.83 1.56
CA LYS A 169 -21.22 7.20 2.87
C LYS A 169 -21.15 5.68 2.76
N THR A 170 -22.15 5.08 2.14
CA THR A 170 -22.19 3.62 1.91
C THR A 170 -21.05 3.15 1.01
N ALA A 171 -20.67 3.92 -0.01
CA ALA A 171 -19.52 3.56 -0.86
C ALA A 171 -18.20 3.58 -0.07
N VAL A 172 -18.00 4.56 0.81
CA VAL A 172 -16.79 4.67 1.64
C VAL A 172 -16.76 3.62 2.74
N GLU A 173 -17.87 3.35 3.42
CA GLU A 173 -17.98 2.25 4.38
C GLU A 173 -17.59 0.94 3.71
N ARG A 174 -18.16 0.66 2.53
CA ARG A 174 -17.79 -0.51 1.73
C ARG A 174 -16.31 -0.52 1.35
N ASN A 175 -15.74 0.61 0.91
CA ASN A 175 -14.32 0.71 0.61
C ASN A 175 -13.46 0.42 1.84
N ARG A 176 -13.83 0.96 3.01
CA ARG A 176 -13.11 0.75 4.27
C ARG A 176 -13.19 -0.71 4.71
N GLU A 177 -14.34 -1.35 4.60
CA GLU A 177 -14.52 -2.75 4.99
C GLU A 177 -13.83 -3.72 4.04
N GLU A 178 -13.95 -3.50 2.73
CA GLU A 178 -13.39 -4.40 1.72
C GLU A 178 -11.89 -4.19 1.56
N LEU A 179 -11.44 -2.94 1.42
CA LEU A 179 -10.08 -2.63 0.96
C LEU A 179 -9.08 -2.44 2.09
N MET A 180 -9.52 -2.06 3.30
CA MET A 180 -8.62 -1.76 4.41
C MET A 180 -8.52 -2.93 5.38
N ILE A 181 -7.33 -3.12 5.93
CA ILE A 181 -7.03 -4.04 7.01
C ILE A 181 -7.27 -3.33 8.33
N ALA A 182 -8.20 -3.84 9.13
CA ALA A 182 -8.48 -3.32 10.45
C ALA A 182 -7.39 -3.71 11.44
N LEU A 183 -7.13 -2.83 12.41
CA LEU A 183 -6.15 -3.01 13.47
C LEU A 183 -6.83 -3.01 14.84
N ALA A 184 -6.30 -3.81 15.76
CA ALA A 184 -6.69 -3.80 17.17
C ALA A 184 -5.51 -4.22 18.05
N LEU A 185 -5.62 -3.94 19.35
CA LEU A 185 -4.73 -4.51 20.34
C LEU A 185 -5.30 -5.82 20.87
N GLU A 186 -4.41 -6.77 21.12
CA GLU A 186 -4.66 -7.99 21.88
C GLU A 186 -3.83 -8.00 23.16
N GLY A 187 -3.70 -9.16 23.81
CA GLY A 187 -3.01 -9.29 25.08
C GLY A 187 -1.56 -8.78 25.09
N PRO A 188 -1.00 -8.52 26.29
CA PRO A 188 0.38 -8.08 26.44
C PRO A 188 1.36 -9.18 25.97
N ILE A 189 2.40 -8.78 25.25
CA ILE A 189 3.46 -9.64 24.70
C ILE A 189 4.84 -9.34 25.29
N GLY A 190 4.97 -8.18 25.94
CA GLY A 190 6.21 -7.74 26.57
C GLY A 190 6.13 -7.79 28.09
N LYS A 191 7.31 -7.82 28.73
CA LYS A 191 7.38 -7.50 30.16
C LYS A 191 7.12 -6.00 30.34
N PRO A 192 6.39 -5.59 31.39
CA PRO A 192 6.33 -4.20 31.80
C PRO A 192 7.74 -3.61 31.92
N LEU A 193 7.93 -2.38 31.44
CA LEU A 193 9.17 -1.66 31.70
C LEU A 193 9.20 -1.37 33.20
N ALA A 194 10.26 -1.81 33.88
CA ALA A 194 10.44 -1.54 35.31
C ALA A 194 10.25 -0.04 35.57
N ARG A 195 9.49 0.30 36.63
CA ARG A 195 9.01 1.67 36.93
C ARG A 195 10.09 2.72 36.66
N LEU A 196 9.91 3.50 35.59
CA LEU A 196 10.73 4.68 35.29
C LEU A 196 10.35 5.80 36.28
N GLY A 197 10.93 5.77 37.48
CA GLY A 197 10.85 6.85 38.47
C GLY A 197 9.43 7.28 38.89
N GLN A 198 9.35 8.42 39.58
CA GLN A 198 8.11 9.05 40.06
C GLN A 198 7.41 9.91 38.99
N VAL A 199 7.31 9.46 37.73
CA VAL A 199 6.41 10.16 36.79
C VAL A 199 4.99 9.79 37.19
N ASP A 200 4.12 10.77 37.47
CA ASP A 200 2.71 10.48 37.74
C ASP A 200 2.14 9.75 36.51
N PRO A 201 1.69 8.50 36.66
CA PRO A 201 1.08 7.71 35.60
C PRO A 201 -0.02 8.47 34.83
N LYS A 202 -0.70 9.43 35.44
CA LYS A 202 -1.80 10.19 34.82
C LYS A 202 -1.36 11.19 33.77
N ASP A 203 -0.09 11.60 33.76
CA ASP A 203 0.37 12.72 32.94
C ASP A 203 0.96 12.30 31.58
N CYS A 204 1.07 10.99 31.30
CA CYS A 204 1.66 10.49 30.06
C CYS A 204 0.74 9.51 29.32
N LEU A 205 0.49 9.78 28.03
CA LEU A 205 -0.26 8.88 27.13
C LEU A 205 0.34 7.46 27.04
N GLY A 206 1.66 7.35 27.24
CA GLY A 206 2.42 6.10 27.20
C GLY A 206 2.36 5.27 28.50
N THR A 207 1.82 5.81 29.58
CA THR A 207 1.80 5.13 30.89
C THR A 207 1.26 3.70 30.82
N PRO A 208 0.12 3.40 30.16
CA PRO A 208 -0.40 2.03 30.14
C PRO A 208 0.58 1.04 29.53
N LEU A 209 1.42 1.46 28.59
CA LEU A 209 2.43 0.62 27.96
C LEU A 209 3.67 0.44 28.86
N LEU A 210 4.04 1.46 29.64
CA LEU A 210 5.07 1.31 30.66
C LEU A 210 4.66 0.30 31.73
N THR A 211 3.39 0.35 32.17
CA THR A 211 2.89 -0.46 33.29
C THR A 211 2.45 -1.87 32.91
N HIS A 212 1.86 -2.06 31.72
CA HIS A 212 1.33 -3.35 31.29
C HIS A 212 2.20 -4.03 30.21
N GLY A 213 3.24 -3.33 29.72
CA GLY A 213 4.03 -3.79 28.58
C GLY A 213 3.37 -3.49 27.24
N ILE A 214 4.10 -3.77 26.16
CA ILE A 214 3.59 -3.68 24.80
C ILE A 214 2.57 -4.79 24.53
N HIS A 215 1.59 -4.47 23.68
CA HIS A 215 0.48 -5.37 23.34
C HIS A 215 0.68 -5.94 21.94
N ASP A 216 0.18 -7.15 21.68
CA ASP A 216 0.15 -7.68 20.32
C ASP A 216 -0.77 -6.83 19.46
N VAL A 217 -0.32 -6.51 18.25
CA VAL A 217 -1.18 -5.84 17.26
C VAL A 217 -1.85 -6.93 16.44
N ALA A 218 -3.17 -7.03 16.53
CA ALA A 218 -3.94 -7.91 15.67
C ALA A 218 -4.46 -7.17 14.45
N ILE A 219 -4.61 -7.93 13.37
CA ILE A 219 -5.25 -7.48 12.14
C ILE A 219 -6.42 -8.37 11.76
N ALA A 220 -7.38 -7.77 11.07
CA ALA A 220 -8.48 -8.46 10.43
C ALA A 220 -8.79 -7.82 9.07
N TRP A 221 -9.19 -8.63 8.11
CA TRP A 221 -9.59 -8.18 6.78
C TRP A 221 -10.82 -8.94 6.32
N THR A 222 -11.56 -8.36 5.38
CA THR A 222 -12.71 -9.02 4.79
C THR A 222 -12.24 -10.11 3.83
N HIS A 223 -12.70 -11.33 4.07
CA HIS A 223 -12.57 -12.44 3.15
C HIS A 223 -13.90 -13.21 3.11
N PRO A 224 -14.34 -13.71 1.96
CA PRO A 224 -15.44 -14.66 1.89
C PRO A 224 -14.99 -16.07 2.29
N VAL A 225 -15.98 -16.97 2.35
CA VAL A 225 -15.77 -18.38 2.65
C VAL A 225 -15.05 -19.10 1.50
N ALA A 226 -15.39 -18.77 0.26
CA ALA A 226 -14.76 -19.28 -0.96
C ALA A 226 -14.06 -18.15 -1.70
N TRP A 227 -12.76 -18.33 -1.98
CA TRP A 227 -12.00 -17.34 -2.73
C TRP A 227 -12.36 -17.41 -4.22
N GLU A 228 -12.72 -16.28 -4.81
CA GLU A 228 -13.06 -16.15 -6.23
C GLU A 228 -12.34 -14.94 -6.83
N VAL A 229 -11.63 -15.16 -7.94
CA VAL A 229 -10.93 -14.10 -8.68
C VAL A 229 -11.91 -12.96 -9.01
N GLY A 230 -11.53 -11.73 -8.68
CA GLY A 230 -12.30 -10.51 -8.99
C GLY A 230 -13.49 -10.23 -8.08
N LYS A 231 -13.84 -11.15 -7.16
CA LYS A 231 -14.78 -10.89 -6.07
C LYS A 231 -14.08 -10.73 -4.72
N VAL A 232 -12.87 -11.28 -4.61
CA VAL A 232 -12.19 -11.46 -3.34
C VAL A 232 -10.81 -10.84 -3.38
N LEU A 233 -10.52 -10.01 -2.38
CA LEU A 233 -9.20 -9.44 -2.22
C LEU A 233 -8.23 -10.44 -1.59
N TYR A 234 -8.63 -11.08 -0.50
CA TYR A 234 -7.69 -11.83 0.33
C TYR A 234 -8.10 -13.28 0.54
N HIS A 235 -7.11 -14.15 0.68
CA HIS A 235 -7.31 -15.45 1.31
C HIS A 235 -7.62 -15.26 2.80
N GLY A 236 -8.51 -16.11 3.33
CA GLY A 236 -8.85 -16.08 4.76
C GLY A 236 -7.73 -16.64 5.64
N PRO A 237 -7.72 -16.34 6.96
CA PRO A 237 -6.75 -16.89 7.91
C PRO A 237 -6.59 -18.40 7.84
N GLU A 238 -7.68 -19.15 7.66
CA GLU A 238 -7.62 -20.62 7.55
C GLU A 238 -6.82 -21.09 6.34
N GLN A 239 -7.05 -20.46 5.18
CA GLN A 239 -6.35 -20.80 3.94
C GLN A 239 -4.86 -20.45 4.03
N LEU A 240 -4.51 -19.44 4.83
CA LEU A 240 -3.14 -19.04 5.10
C LEU A 240 -2.51 -19.80 6.28
N ASN A 241 -3.25 -20.74 6.88
CA ASN A 241 -2.85 -21.49 8.07
C ASN A 241 -2.37 -20.56 9.21
N LEU A 242 -3.13 -19.50 9.46
CA LEU A 242 -2.83 -18.50 10.49
C LEU A 242 -3.63 -18.80 11.77
N PRO A 243 -2.99 -18.71 12.96
CA PRO A 243 -3.70 -18.89 14.22
C PRO A 243 -4.66 -17.73 14.47
N ILE A 244 -5.93 -18.05 14.67
CA ILE A 244 -6.99 -17.08 14.97
C ILE A 244 -6.96 -16.78 16.46
N LEU A 245 -6.73 -15.51 16.81
CA LEU A 245 -6.71 -15.04 18.19
C LEU A 245 -8.12 -14.90 18.76
N ARG A 246 -9.03 -14.33 17.96
CA ARG A 246 -10.45 -14.18 18.30
C ARG A 246 -11.31 -13.97 17.06
N THR A 247 -12.61 -14.17 17.23
CA THR A 247 -13.62 -13.80 16.24
C THR A 247 -14.56 -12.77 16.84
N SER A 248 -14.71 -11.61 16.20
CA SER A 248 -15.58 -10.52 16.66
C SER A 248 -16.27 -9.86 15.48
N ARG A 249 -17.60 -9.68 15.57
CA ARG A 249 -18.44 -9.11 14.50
C ARG A 249 -18.22 -9.80 13.13
N GLY A 250 -18.06 -11.12 13.13
CA GLY A 250 -17.80 -11.91 11.92
C GLY A 250 -16.38 -11.79 11.36
N ARG A 251 -15.51 -10.96 11.95
CA ARG A 251 -14.10 -10.84 11.56
C ARG A 251 -13.23 -11.75 12.39
N LYS A 252 -12.30 -12.43 11.72
CA LYS A 252 -11.28 -13.28 12.34
C LYS A 252 -10.01 -12.45 12.51
N TRP A 253 -9.54 -12.35 13.74
CA TRP A 253 -8.38 -11.56 14.11
C TRP A 253 -7.16 -12.47 14.24
N VAL A 254 -6.05 -12.07 13.63
CA VAL A 254 -4.77 -12.77 13.70
C VAL A 254 -3.68 -11.81 14.15
N SER A 255 -2.63 -12.33 14.77
CA SER A 255 -1.46 -11.51 15.13
C SER A 255 -0.82 -10.94 13.86
N LEU A 256 -0.52 -9.64 13.84
CA LEU A 256 0.18 -9.00 12.74
C LEU A 256 1.54 -9.65 12.52
N ALA A 257 2.26 -10.01 13.59
CA ALA A 257 3.57 -10.65 13.53
C ALA A 257 3.53 -11.94 12.71
N GLN A 258 2.48 -12.76 12.85
CA GLN A 258 2.27 -14.01 12.12
C GLN A 258 2.08 -13.80 10.61
N VAL A 259 1.72 -12.59 10.18
CA VAL A 259 1.55 -12.24 8.77
C VAL A 259 2.82 -11.59 8.19
N VAL A 260 3.43 -10.65 8.91
CA VAL A 260 4.47 -9.78 8.32
C VAL A 260 5.90 -10.30 8.46
N TRP A 261 6.16 -11.34 9.27
CA TRP A 261 7.51 -11.91 9.43
C TRP A 261 8.16 -12.31 8.09
N VAL A 262 7.36 -12.66 7.08
CA VAL A 262 7.79 -13.03 5.72
C VAL A 262 8.52 -11.91 4.96
N LEU A 263 8.47 -10.67 5.44
CA LEU A 263 9.24 -9.54 4.91
C LEU A 263 10.72 -9.57 5.36
N GLN A 264 11.01 -10.19 6.51
CA GLN A 264 12.35 -10.39 7.07
C GLN A 264 12.47 -11.83 7.62
N PRO A 265 12.39 -12.85 6.74
CA PRO A 265 12.19 -14.23 7.15
C PRO A 265 13.42 -14.83 7.84
N LYS A 266 14.63 -14.32 7.57
CA LYS A 266 15.85 -14.85 8.18
C LYS A 266 15.93 -14.50 9.66
N GLU A 267 15.48 -13.30 10.01
CA GLU A 267 15.55 -12.75 11.36
C GLU A 267 14.34 -13.20 12.20
N LEU A 268 13.15 -13.18 11.63
CA LEU A 268 11.90 -13.26 12.41
C LEU A 268 11.20 -14.61 12.38
N CYS A 269 11.52 -15.50 11.43
CA CYS A 269 10.77 -16.75 11.27
C CYS A 269 10.83 -17.62 12.55
N GLN A 270 12.02 -17.75 13.14
CA GLN A 270 12.20 -18.54 14.37
C GLN A 270 11.54 -17.87 15.57
N GLU A 271 11.66 -16.54 15.71
CA GLU A 271 11.05 -15.80 16.81
C GLU A 271 9.52 -15.86 16.79
N VAL A 272 8.92 -15.77 15.60
CA VAL A 272 7.46 -15.69 15.43
C VAL A 272 6.80 -17.06 15.33
N THR A 273 7.41 -18.01 14.60
CA THR A 273 6.80 -19.32 14.33
C THR A 273 7.39 -20.44 15.17
N GLY A 274 8.51 -20.21 15.86
CA GLY A 274 9.28 -21.24 16.55
C GLY A 274 10.05 -22.18 15.60
N GLN A 275 9.99 -21.97 14.28
CA GLN A 275 10.62 -22.82 13.28
C GLN A 275 11.72 -22.08 12.52
N SER A 276 12.74 -22.82 12.09
CA SER A 276 13.75 -22.25 11.19
C SER A 276 13.14 -21.95 9.82
N TRP A 277 13.63 -20.90 9.15
CA TRP A 277 13.20 -20.57 7.79
C TRP A 277 13.36 -21.73 6.80
N THR A 278 14.46 -22.50 6.93
CA THR A 278 14.71 -23.68 6.09
C THR A 278 13.67 -24.78 6.30
N THR A 279 13.22 -24.99 7.54
CA THR A 279 12.18 -25.97 7.86
C THR A 279 10.85 -25.57 7.26
N VAL A 280 10.49 -24.27 7.36
CA VAL A 280 9.25 -23.75 6.75
C VAL A 280 9.26 -23.97 5.24
N LEU A 281 10.34 -23.64 4.54
CA LEU A 281 10.46 -23.85 3.10
C LEU A 281 10.33 -25.34 2.69
N GLN A 282 10.92 -26.25 3.47
CA GLN A 282 10.80 -27.68 3.22
C GLN A 282 9.37 -28.18 3.43
N THR A 283 8.68 -27.69 4.47
CA THR A 283 7.27 -28.03 4.73
C THR A 283 6.37 -27.52 3.60
N GLU A 284 6.57 -26.30 3.15
CA GLU A 284 5.84 -25.73 2.01
C GLU A 284 6.06 -26.53 0.72
N ALA A 285 7.31 -26.89 0.41
CA ALA A 285 7.63 -27.69 -0.76
C ALA A 285 6.96 -29.08 -0.72
N LYS A 286 6.80 -29.67 0.46
CA LYS A 286 6.09 -30.94 0.66
C LYS A 286 4.58 -30.78 0.54
N ALA A 287 4.00 -29.72 1.09
CA ALA A 287 2.56 -29.46 1.04
C ALA A 287 2.06 -29.22 -0.40
N VAL A 288 2.84 -28.47 -1.19
CA VAL A 288 2.58 -28.30 -2.64
C VAL A 288 2.69 -29.63 -3.38
N SER A 289 3.34 -30.65 -2.84
CA SER A 289 3.35 -31.99 -3.45
C SER A 289 2.13 -32.84 -3.10
N SER A 290 1.45 -32.59 -1.97
CA SER A 290 0.37 -33.46 -1.45
C SER A 290 -1.04 -32.97 -1.76
N ASP A 291 -1.31 -31.67 -1.63
CA ASP A 291 -2.69 -31.16 -1.69
C ASP A 291 -3.30 -31.18 -3.10
N TRP A 292 -2.46 -31.15 -4.15
CA TRP A 292 -2.92 -31.29 -5.53
C TRP A 292 -3.40 -32.71 -5.88
N GLN A 293 -3.18 -33.70 -5.02
CA GLN A 293 -3.74 -35.04 -5.22
C GLN A 293 -5.17 -35.18 -4.64
N HIS A 294 -5.59 -34.28 -3.74
CA HIS A 294 -6.84 -34.44 -2.98
C HIS A 294 -7.88 -33.33 -3.17
N ALA A 295 -7.55 -32.20 -3.81
CA ALA A 295 -8.54 -31.20 -4.26
C ALA A 295 -9.39 -31.68 -5.47
N GLY A 296 -9.73 -32.96 -5.49
CA GLY A 296 -10.68 -33.58 -6.40
C GLY A 296 -12.13 -33.25 -6.02
N LEU A 297 -12.56 -32.02 -6.33
CA LEU A 297 -13.97 -31.78 -6.61
C LEU A 297 -14.23 -32.16 -8.08
N THR A 298 -14.51 -33.46 -8.29
CA THR A 298 -15.24 -34.12 -9.40
C THR A 298 -14.90 -33.80 -10.87
N GLY A 299 -13.94 -32.95 -11.19
CA GLY A 299 -13.44 -32.73 -12.55
C GLY A 299 -12.22 -33.61 -12.84
N LYS A 300 -12.26 -34.42 -13.91
CA LYS A 300 -11.15 -35.28 -14.34
C LYS A 300 -9.82 -34.49 -14.38
N PRO A 301 -8.72 -35.05 -13.88
CA PRO A 301 -7.42 -34.38 -13.88
C PRO A 301 -6.96 -34.14 -15.32
N HIS A 302 -7.00 -32.87 -15.76
CA HIS A 302 -6.35 -32.47 -17.01
C HIS A 302 -4.83 -32.52 -16.81
N LYS A 303 -4.19 -33.53 -17.41
CA LYS A 303 -2.74 -33.67 -17.52
C LYS A 303 -2.12 -32.62 -18.47
N SER A 304 -2.34 -31.33 -18.23
CA SER A 304 -1.60 -30.27 -18.92
C SER A 304 -0.52 -29.71 -17.99
N ARG A 305 0.61 -30.42 -17.93
CA ARG A 305 1.82 -29.97 -17.21
C ARG A 305 2.59 -28.87 -17.98
N ASP A 306 2.07 -28.43 -19.13
CA ASP A 306 2.81 -27.59 -20.10
C ASP A 306 2.39 -26.11 -20.17
N ALA A 307 1.60 -25.61 -19.22
CA ALA A 307 1.45 -24.18 -19.03
C ALA A 307 1.24 -23.91 -17.54
N GLY A 308 2.34 -23.55 -16.84
CA GLY A 308 2.32 -23.22 -15.42
C GLY A 308 1.12 -22.35 -15.09
N ASN A 309 0.22 -22.87 -14.27
CA ASN A 309 -0.94 -22.14 -13.81
C ASN A 309 -0.39 -20.88 -13.09
N PRO A 310 -0.65 -19.66 -13.58
CA PRO A 310 -0.13 -18.43 -12.98
C PRO A 310 -0.62 -18.21 -11.54
N PHE A 311 -1.48 -19.10 -11.04
CA PHE A 311 -2.06 -19.13 -9.71
C PHE A 311 -1.50 -20.21 -8.79
N ASP A 312 -0.44 -20.93 -9.18
CA ASP A 312 0.30 -21.80 -8.25
C ASP A 312 1.20 -20.94 -7.35
N VAL A 313 0.56 -20.11 -6.53
CA VAL A 313 1.20 -19.15 -5.63
C VAL A 313 1.33 -19.84 -4.28
N SER A 314 2.56 -19.97 -3.79
CA SER A 314 2.80 -20.59 -2.49
C SER A 314 2.10 -19.80 -1.38
N ARG A 315 1.75 -20.47 -0.27
CA ARG A 315 1.18 -19.78 0.92
C ARG A 315 2.06 -18.64 1.39
N ILE A 316 3.38 -18.82 1.32
CA ILE A 316 4.37 -17.79 1.65
C ILE A 316 4.29 -16.58 0.72
N ASP A 317 4.05 -16.78 -0.56
CA ASP A 317 3.90 -15.68 -1.52
C ASP A 317 2.60 -14.91 -1.27
N LEU A 318 1.51 -15.60 -0.91
CA LEU A 318 0.26 -14.98 -0.48
C LEU A 318 0.44 -14.17 0.80
N LEU A 319 1.13 -14.71 1.81
CA LEU A 319 1.49 -13.98 3.02
C LEU A 319 2.34 -12.75 2.71
N ARG A 320 3.31 -12.87 1.79
CA ARG A 320 4.15 -11.74 1.39
C ARG A 320 3.36 -10.65 0.69
N MET A 321 2.39 -11.01 -0.14
CA MET A 321 1.46 -10.06 -0.77
C MET A 321 0.65 -9.31 0.30
N LEU A 322 0.01 -10.03 1.22
CA LEU A 322 -0.75 -9.44 2.33
C LEU A 322 0.12 -8.55 3.21
N ALA A 323 1.34 -8.99 3.56
CA ALA A 323 2.26 -8.23 4.38
C ALA A 323 2.71 -6.91 3.72
N ARG A 324 2.99 -6.93 2.41
CA ARG A 324 3.30 -5.71 1.64
C ARG A 324 2.10 -4.77 1.58
N TYR A 325 0.90 -5.32 1.41
CA TYR A 325 -0.32 -4.53 1.43
C TYR A 325 -0.55 -3.87 2.80
N CYS A 326 -0.38 -4.61 3.91
CA CYS A 326 -0.38 -4.05 5.27
C CYS A 326 0.60 -2.89 5.38
N GLN A 327 1.86 -3.10 4.95
CA GLN A 327 2.89 -2.08 5.02
C GLN A 327 2.50 -0.82 4.23
N ALA A 328 2.04 -0.99 2.99
CA ALA A 328 1.64 0.12 2.13
C ALA A 328 0.42 0.86 2.69
N GLN A 329 -0.51 0.16 3.36
CA GLN A 329 -1.65 0.78 4.02
C GLN A 329 -1.20 1.67 5.19
N LEU A 330 -0.32 1.16 6.05
CA LEU A 330 0.23 1.97 7.16
C LEU A 330 0.91 3.24 6.64
N GLN A 331 1.69 3.11 5.56
CA GLN A 331 2.35 4.25 4.92
C GLN A 331 1.37 5.24 4.28
N LEU A 332 0.30 4.75 3.65
CA LEU A 332 -0.78 5.58 3.12
C LEU A 332 -1.47 6.36 4.23
N VAL A 333 -1.83 5.71 5.32
CA VAL A 333 -2.51 6.33 6.47
C VAL A 333 -1.64 7.40 7.11
N ALA A 334 -0.33 7.16 7.27
CA ALA A 334 0.60 8.18 7.72
C ALA A 334 0.64 9.39 6.75
N SER A 335 0.66 9.13 5.45
CA SER A 335 0.68 10.17 4.41
C SER A 335 -0.62 10.97 4.34
N LEU A 336 -1.76 10.38 4.72
CA LEU A 336 -3.05 11.08 4.82
C LEU A 336 -3.09 12.10 5.96
N ALA A 337 -2.38 11.82 7.06
CA ALA A 337 -2.34 12.67 8.25
C ALA A 337 -1.18 13.68 8.27
N LYS A 338 -0.19 13.52 7.38
CA LYS A 338 1.00 14.37 7.27
C LYS A 338 0.66 15.85 7.11
N ASP A 339 1.52 16.73 7.62
CA ASP A 339 1.38 18.19 7.60
C ASP A 339 0.08 18.64 8.27
N ARG A 340 -0.24 18.02 9.42
CA ARG A 340 -1.35 18.40 10.31
C ARG A 340 -2.74 18.37 9.64
N GLN A 341 -2.99 17.43 8.73
CA GLN A 341 -4.33 17.27 8.14
C GLN A 341 -5.35 16.81 9.18
N MET A 342 -5.99 17.78 9.84
CA MET A 342 -6.81 17.50 11.02
C MET A 342 -8.03 16.61 10.72
N ASN A 343 -8.64 16.73 9.54
CA ASN A 343 -9.75 15.85 9.15
C ASN A 343 -9.29 14.39 9.08
N SER A 344 -8.11 14.13 8.51
CA SER A 344 -7.52 12.79 8.44
C SER A 344 -7.19 12.28 9.85
N ILE A 345 -6.54 13.11 10.67
CA ILE A 345 -6.19 12.75 12.05
C ILE A 345 -7.44 12.37 12.84
N MET A 346 -8.49 13.19 12.81
CA MET A 346 -9.72 12.94 13.54
C MET A 346 -10.46 11.69 13.03
N ALA A 347 -10.45 11.46 11.71
CA ALA A 347 -11.09 10.29 11.11
C ALA A 347 -10.37 8.97 11.43
N LEU A 348 -9.04 9.01 11.63
CA LEU A 348 -8.19 7.83 11.72
C LEU A 348 -7.72 7.51 13.15
N GLN A 349 -7.65 8.49 14.06
CA GLN A 349 -7.06 8.32 15.39
C GLN A 349 -7.74 7.26 16.28
N GLU A 350 -9.01 6.95 16.06
CA GLU A 350 -9.70 5.89 16.83
C GLU A 350 -9.21 4.50 16.42
N GLU A 351 -9.07 4.24 15.12
CA GLU A 351 -8.58 2.97 14.59
C GLU A 351 -7.07 2.83 14.78
N TYR A 352 -6.33 3.92 14.52
CA TYR A 352 -4.88 4.02 14.67
C TYR A 352 -4.53 4.71 15.98
N SER A 353 -5.06 4.16 17.07
CA SER A 353 -4.85 4.72 18.41
C SER A 353 -3.37 4.84 18.78
N TYR A 354 -3.05 5.76 19.69
CA TYR A 354 -1.68 5.94 20.19
C TYR A 354 -1.07 4.61 20.66
N LYS A 355 -1.85 3.80 21.38
CA LYS A 355 -1.41 2.51 21.90
C LYS A 355 -1.13 1.49 20.79
N VAL A 356 -1.94 1.46 19.72
CA VAL A 356 -1.70 0.60 18.54
C VAL A 356 -0.40 1.01 17.85
N CYS A 357 -0.23 2.30 17.59
CA CYS A 357 0.96 2.82 16.91
C CYS A 357 2.24 2.54 17.72
N LEU A 358 2.22 2.84 19.02
CA LEU A 358 3.39 2.63 19.87
C LEU A 358 3.69 1.13 20.09
N SER A 359 2.68 0.27 20.24
CA SER A 359 2.90 -1.18 20.34
C SER A 359 3.48 -1.74 19.05
N GLY A 360 2.96 -1.35 17.89
CA GLY A 360 3.47 -1.76 16.59
C GLY A 360 4.88 -1.22 16.30
N ALA A 361 5.23 -0.05 16.81
CA ALA A 361 6.58 0.51 16.68
C ALA A 361 7.60 -0.23 17.58
N ALA A 362 7.17 -0.67 18.77
CA ALA A 362 8.02 -1.28 19.77
C ALA A 362 8.13 -2.82 19.70
N ASP A 363 7.22 -3.51 19.00
CA ASP A 363 7.22 -4.98 18.89
C ASP A 363 8.38 -5.49 18.02
N THR A 364 9.39 -6.11 18.66
CA THR A 364 10.59 -6.63 17.99
C THR A 364 10.32 -7.78 17.04
N ARG A 365 9.18 -8.45 17.19
CA ARG A 365 8.73 -9.55 16.31
C ARG A 365 8.25 -9.03 14.95
N LEU A 366 8.12 -7.71 14.79
CA LEU A 366 7.75 -7.07 13.53
C LEU A 366 8.99 -6.65 12.72
N PRO A 367 8.94 -6.79 11.38
CA PRO A 367 10.00 -6.30 10.50
C PRO A 367 10.31 -4.83 10.75
N SER A 368 11.58 -4.45 10.61
CA SER A 368 12.00 -3.05 10.82
C SER A 368 11.23 -2.07 9.93
N SER A 369 10.84 -2.49 8.72
CA SER A 369 10.03 -1.68 7.80
C SER A 369 8.60 -1.47 8.29
N ILE A 370 7.98 -2.45 8.96
CA ILE A 370 6.65 -2.33 9.56
C ILE A 370 6.71 -1.43 10.79
N ARG A 371 7.72 -1.64 11.66
CA ARG A 371 7.95 -0.78 12.82
C ARG A 371 8.16 0.68 12.41
N ALA A 372 8.95 0.92 11.37
CA ALA A 372 9.13 2.26 10.80
C ALA A 372 7.81 2.88 10.35
N SER A 373 6.95 2.13 9.63
CA SER A 373 5.62 2.63 9.25
C SER A 373 4.73 2.97 10.45
N PHE A 374 4.83 2.23 11.56
CA PHE A 374 4.12 2.58 12.80
C PHE A 374 4.71 3.83 13.48
N PHE A 375 6.03 4.03 13.43
CA PHE A 375 6.64 5.28 13.86
C PHE A 375 6.17 6.46 13.00
N ASP A 376 6.08 6.30 11.69
CA ASP A 376 5.56 7.34 10.79
C ASP A 376 4.09 7.69 11.14
N LEU A 377 3.27 6.68 11.45
CA LEU A 377 1.90 6.88 11.93
C LEU A 377 1.86 7.62 13.27
N LEU A 378 2.71 7.22 14.23
CA LEU A 378 2.81 7.86 15.53
C LEU A 378 3.16 9.34 15.37
N MET A 379 4.15 9.63 14.51
CA MET A 379 4.57 10.99 14.20
C MET A 379 3.42 11.79 13.56
N ALA A 380 2.78 11.26 12.52
CA ALA A 380 1.74 11.98 11.78
C ALA A 380 0.44 12.19 12.57
N LEU A 381 0.00 11.21 13.38
CA LEU A 381 -1.29 11.26 14.08
C LEU A 381 -1.22 11.85 15.49
N TRP A 382 -0.07 11.74 16.16
CA TRP A 382 0.04 12.03 17.59
C TRP A 382 1.09 13.09 17.93
N VAL A 383 2.13 13.26 17.09
CA VAL A 383 3.18 14.25 17.32
C VAL A 383 2.95 15.52 16.49
N ASP A 384 2.82 15.41 15.17
CA ASP A 384 2.56 16.53 14.26
C ASP A 384 1.07 16.89 14.22
N ARG A 385 0.56 17.37 15.35
CA ARG A 385 -0.83 17.82 15.50
C ARG A 385 -0.91 19.06 16.37
N HIS A 386 -2.00 19.80 16.25
CA HIS A 386 -2.32 20.88 17.21
C HIS A 386 -2.59 20.28 18.61
N PRO A 387 -2.09 20.90 19.71
CA PRO A 387 -1.44 22.21 19.80
C PRO A 387 0.10 22.19 19.73
N HIS A 388 0.76 21.11 19.30
CA HIS A 388 2.22 21.08 19.27
C HIS A 388 2.79 22.06 18.23
N TYR A 389 3.71 22.92 18.65
CA TYR A 389 4.41 23.88 17.80
C TYR A 389 5.91 23.84 18.05
N GLN A 390 6.69 24.31 17.09
CA GLN A 390 8.13 24.46 17.25
C GLN A 390 8.39 25.55 18.29
N VAL A 391 8.98 25.17 19.42
CA VAL A 391 9.45 26.14 20.42
C VAL A 391 10.80 26.66 19.92
N VAL A 392 10.85 27.95 19.57
CA VAL A 392 12.11 28.62 19.27
C VAL A 392 12.85 28.80 20.59
N VAL A 393 13.89 28.00 20.81
CA VAL A 393 14.79 28.18 21.94
C VAL A 393 15.73 29.32 21.55
N SER A 394 15.41 30.54 21.95
CA SER A 394 16.33 31.67 21.86
C SER A 394 17.50 31.37 22.79
N ASP A 395 18.67 31.14 22.22
CA ASP A 395 19.89 30.90 22.99
C ASP A 395 20.22 32.17 23.82
N PRO A 396 20.11 32.14 25.17
CA PRO A 396 20.31 33.33 25.99
C PRO A 396 21.74 33.87 25.87
N GLU A 397 22.71 33.03 25.54
CA GLU A 397 24.13 33.41 25.46
C GLU A 397 24.48 34.17 24.18
N LEU A 398 23.72 34.00 23.10
CA LEU A 398 23.94 34.72 21.83
C LEU A 398 23.49 36.19 21.87
N TYR A 399 22.58 36.55 22.78
CA TYR A 399 22.21 37.95 23.03
C TYR A 399 23.14 38.66 24.02
N GLY A 400 23.89 37.91 24.85
CA GLY A 400 24.90 38.47 25.76
C GLY A 400 26.18 38.96 25.05
N LEU A 401 26.45 38.50 23.83
CA LEU A 401 27.66 38.86 23.07
C LEU A 401 27.45 39.96 22.01
N GLN A 402 26.22 40.44 21.79
CA GLN A 402 25.97 41.59 20.91
C GLN A 402 26.08 42.97 21.59
N GLY A 403 26.43 43.01 22.89
CA GLY A 403 26.70 44.25 23.64
C GLY A 403 28.11 44.83 23.48
N GLN A 404 29.02 44.15 22.77
CA GLN A 404 30.35 44.69 22.46
C GLN A 404 30.44 45.04 20.98
N SER A 405 29.98 46.24 20.62
CA SER A 405 30.44 46.87 19.38
C SER A 405 31.98 46.93 19.42
N PRO A 406 32.70 46.40 18.42
CA PRO A 406 34.13 46.64 18.31
C PRO A 406 34.31 48.15 18.08
N GLY A 407 34.87 48.83 19.08
CA GLY A 407 35.27 50.23 18.95
C GLY A 407 36.18 50.44 17.74
N PRO A 408 36.21 51.67 17.18
CA PRO A 408 36.93 51.97 15.95
C PRO A 408 38.41 51.63 16.11
N ARG A 409 38.90 50.65 15.33
CA ARG A 409 40.32 50.32 15.26
C ARG A 409 41.05 51.51 14.63
N GLN A 410 41.73 52.30 15.47
CA GLN A 410 42.74 53.25 15.00
C GLN A 410 43.91 52.47 14.41
N PHE A 411 44.02 52.49 13.08
CA PHE A 411 45.24 52.09 12.39
C PHE A 411 46.30 53.17 12.61
N LYS A 412 47.24 52.94 13.54
CA LYS A 412 48.56 53.57 13.49
C LYS A 412 49.31 52.96 12.32
N ARG A 413 49.62 53.79 11.31
CA ARG A 413 50.64 53.51 10.31
C ARG A 413 51.98 53.87 10.94
N ASP A 414 52.83 52.87 11.13
CA ASP A 414 54.26 53.09 11.25
C ASP A 414 54.93 52.59 9.96
N VAL A 415 55.88 53.43 9.51
CA VAL A 415 56.72 53.41 8.29
C VAL A 415 56.14 54.10 7.06
#